data_AF-A0A4Y5STZ9-F1
#
_entry.id   AF-A0A4Y5STZ9-F1
#
_cell.length_a   1.000
_cell.length_b   1.000
_cell.length_c   1.000
_cell.angle_alpha   90.00
_cell.angle_beta   90.00
_cell.angle_gamma   90.00
#
_symmetry.space_group_name_H-M   'P 1'
#
loop_
_entity.id
_entity.type
_entity.pdbx_description
1 polymer ?
#
loop_
_entity_poly.entity_id
_entity_poly.type
_entity_poly.pdbx_seq_one_letter_code
_entity_poly.pdbx_strand_id
1 'polypeptide(L)'
;MDETEQPLMPAAVLAGIPPRALDLTLTRSAIRMQHSHSWSIDKVNAVHDLVICLEGTGDYILQGERIRLTPGMAMLIPGNTRFQGSNPDPARIYTGLAQHFRLELFGHHDLLGRMRFRRVVRLSRWPMLEPLVRHYRASAPAGSTTLAMHHAFMVMLTEFIDDAFIAWTTPGDTGLDDSVGLSMAITVAAAQIAADCLQPGLSERVVAAAPYNPDYFRREFRRSLGSTPAKYQEFKRMETGMQFLETGCSVAETAHRLGFADAYYFSRLFKRHIGISPRGWQDQVRLRRDGQWPRGQEDGQVIYPLRPGKACGTG
;
A
#
# COMPACT_ATOMS: atom_id res chain seq x y z
N MET A 1 27.12 19.67 10.67
CA MET A 1 25.94 20.19 11.40
C MET A 1 25.14 20.96 10.37
N ASP A 2 24.13 20.42 9.73
CA ASP A 2 23.22 19.34 10.10
C ASP A 2 22.71 18.73 8.77
N GLU A 3 22.97 17.44 8.54
CA GLU A 3 22.39 16.73 7.40
C GLU A 3 20.93 16.47 7.74
N THR A 4 20.04 17.25 7.13
CA THR A 4 18.60 17.04 7.22
C THR A 4 18.27 15.63 6.73
N GLU A 5 18.06 14.73 7.68
CA GLU A 5 17.47 13.41 7.53
C GLU A 5 16.07 13.60 6.96
N GLN A 6 15.99 13.59 5.63
CA GLN A 6 14.76 13.69 4.89
C GLN A 6 14.00 12.39 5.14
N PRO A 7 12.76 12.43 5.66
CA PRO A 7 12.06 11.20 5.99
C PRO A 7 11.89 10.40 4.70
N LEU A 8 12.48 9.19 4.68
CA LEU A 8 12.16 8.17 3.70
C LEU A 8 10.63 8.12 3.65
N MET A 9 10.05 8.41 2.49
CA MET A 9 8.62 8.19 2.28
C MET A 9 8.32 6.75 2.74
N PRO A 10 7.35 6.51 3.63
CA PRO A 10 6.99 5.16 3.99
C PRO A 10 6.67 4.42 2.70
N ALA A 11 7.29 3.25 2.53
CA ALA A 11 7.11 2.45 1.33
C ALA A 11 5.61 2.20 1.15
N ALA A 12 5.02 2.75 0.09
CA ALA A 12 3.60 2.59 -0.17
C ALA A 12 3.38 1.19 -0.79
N VAL A 13 3.34 0.17 0.07
CA VAL A 13 3.41 -1.26 -0.31
C VAL A 13 2.31 -1.62 -1.30
N LEU A 14 1.13 -1.03 -1.10
CA LEU A 14 -0.05 -1.28 -1.93
C LEU A 14 -0.21 -0.31 -3.11
N ALA A 15 0.67 0.68 -3.31
CA ALA A 15 0.50 1.72 -4.33
C ALA A 15 0.50 1.20 -5.77
N GLY A 16 1.09 0.02 -6.02
CA GLY A 16 1.06 -0.63 -7.33
C GLY A 16 -0.19 -1.47 -7.61
N ILE A 17 -1.03 -1.72 -6.60
CA ILE A 17 -2.23 -2.55 -6.73
C ILE A 17 -3.40 -1.66 -7.15
N PRO A 18 -4.02 -1.89 -8.32
CA PRO A 18 -5.17 -1.10 -8.74
C PRO A 18 -6.34 -1.36 -7.78
N PRO A 19 -7.09 -0.33 -7.32
CA PRO A 19 -8.17 -0.52 -6.35
C PRO A 19 -9.21 -1.57 -6.77
N ARG A 20 -9.51 -1.67 -8.07
CA ARG A 20 -10.44 -2.68 -8.63
C ARG A 20 -9.99 -4.14 -8.49
N ALA A 21 -8.73 -4.39 -8.17
CA ALA A 21 -8.20 -5.73 -7.97
C ALA A 21 -8.22 -6.14 -6.49
N LEU A 22 -8.57 -5.21 -5.59
CA LEU A 22 -8.51 -5.41 -4.15
C LEU A 22 -9.93 -5.41 -3.57
N ASP A 23 -10.27 -6.51 -2.91
CA ASP A 23 -11.53 -6.68 -2.23
C ASP A 23 -11.30 -6.73 -0.71
N LEU A 24 -11.67 -5.63 -0.03
CA LEU A 24 -11.70 -5.58 1.43
C LEU A 24 -13.10 -5.99 1.93
N THR A 25 -13.20 -7.14 2.58
CA THR A 25 -14.45 -7.57 3.20
C THR A 25 -14.37 -7.43 4.70
N LEU A 26 -15.17 -6.52 5.28
CA LEU A 26 -15.36 -6.45 6.73
C LEU A 26 -16.43 -7.46 7.13
N THR A 27 -16.02 -8.57 7.76
CA THR A 27 -16.94 -9.70 8.00
C THR A 27 -17.93 -9.48 9.13
N ARG A 28 -17.76 -8.38 9.88
CA ARG A 28 -18.64 -7.94 10.95
C ARG A 28 -18.38 -6.47 11.27
N SER A 29 -19.28 -5.86 12.02
CA SER A 29 -18.99 -4.59 12.68
C SER A 29 -17.83 -4.70 13.67
N ALA A 30 -17.13 -3.58 13.82
CA ALA A 30 -16.00 -3.39 14.70
C ALA A 30 -16.31 -3.75 16.16
N ILE A 31 -15.40 -4.47 16.79
CA ILE A 31 -15.46 -4.79 18.21
C ILE A 31 -14.95 -3.59 19.00
N ARG A 32 -15.87 -2.96 19.73
CA ARG A 32 -15.58 -1.85 20.64
C ARG A 32 -14.99 -2.40 21.93
N MET A 33 -13.68 -2.63 21.94
CA MET A 33 -12.99 -3.23 23.08
C MET A 33 -13.09 -2.33 24.30
N GLN A 34 -13.46 -2.93 25.43
CA GLN A 34 -13.49 -2.34 26.75
C GLN A 34 -13.34 -3.48 27.76
N HIS A 35 -12.10 -3.78 28.12
CA HIS A 35 -11.73 -4.99 28.84
C HIS A 35 -11.21 -4.63 30.23
N SER A 36 -11.94 -5.06 31.27
CA SER A 36 -11.48 -5.03 32.66
C SER A 36 -10.38 -6.07 32.89
N HIS A 37 -9.75 -6.04 34.06
CA HIS A 37 -8.75 -7.04 34.45
C HIS A 37 -9.26 -8.49 34.50
N SER A 38 -10.57 -8.67 34.70
CA SER A 38 -11.22 -9.99 34.66
C SER A 38 -11.43 -10.53 33.24
N TRP A 39 -11.20 -9.70 32.20
CA TRP A 39 -11.31 -10.15 30.83
C TRP A 39 -10.16 -11.08 30.45
N SER A 40 -10.53 -12.22 29.86
CA SER A 40 -9.63 -13.09 29.14
C SER A 40 -10.33 -13.67 27.92
N ILE A 41 -9.54 -14.08 26.92
CA ILE A 41 -10.03 -14.74 25.72
C ILE A 41 -9.02 -15.79 25.26
N ASP A 42 -9.53 -16.91 24.72
CA ASP A 42 -8.77 -17.91 23.98
C ASP A 42 -9.63 -18.35 22.80
N LYS A 43 -9.22 -18.01 21.57
CA LYS A 43 -10.02 -18.31 20.37
C LYS A 43 -9.18 -18.46 19.11
N VAL A 44 -9.85 -18.92 18.07
CA VAL A 44 -9.41 -18.91 16.67
C VAL A 44 -10.48 -18.20 15.85
N ASN A 45 -10.07 -17.25 15.00
CA ASN A 45 -10.95 -16.63 14.01
C ASN A 45 -10.63 -17.21 12.62
N ALA A 46 -11.63 -17.47 11.78
CA ALA A 46 -11.42 -17.95 10.41
C ALA A 46 -10.86 -16.87 9.44
N VAL A 47 -10.85 -15.61 9.87
CA VAL A 47 -10.43 -14.44 9.09
C VAL A 47 -9.43 -13.62 9.90
N HIS A 48 -8.75 -12.69 9.24
CA HIS A 48 -7.77 -11.81 9.87
C HIS A 48 -8.46 -10.87 10.87
N ASP A 49 -7.73 -10.48 11.91
CA ASP A 49 -8.19 -9.53 12.92
C ASP A 49 -7.11 -8.47 13.15
N LEU A 50 -7.44 -7.20 12.92
CA LEU A 50 -6.54 -6.08 13.21
C LEU A 50 -6.96 -5.46 14.55
N VAL A 51 -6.06 -5.54 15.54
CA VAL A 51 -6.25 -5.02 16.89
C VAL A 51 -5.43 -3.76 17.07
N ILE A 52 -6.07 -2.67 17.51
CA ILE A 52 -5.40 -1.38 17.78
C ILE A 52 -5.69 -0.96 19.22
N CYS A 53 -4.64 -0.68 20.00
CA CYS A 53 -4.75 -0.24 21.38
C CYS A 53 -4.94 1.28 21.46
N LEU A 54 -5.98 1.73 22.18
CA LEU A 54 -6.25 3.14 22.45
C LEU A 54 -5.77 3.55 23.85
N GLU A 55 -6.16 2.80 24.89
CA GLU A 55 -5.85 3.12 26.29
C GLU A 55 -5.63 1.85 27.10
N GLY A 56 -4.88 1.95 28.20
CA GLY A 56 -4.54 0.79 29.03
C GLY A 56 -3.50 -0.12 28.37
N THR A 57 -3.59 -1.42 28.62
CA THR A 57 -2.63 -2.41 28.11
C THR A 57 -3.31 -3.75 27.92
N GLY A 58 -2.96 -4.48 26.86
CA GLY A 58 -3.42 -5.84 26.62
C GLY A 58 -2.25 -6.79 26.44
N ASP A 59 -2.28 -7.92 27.13
CA ASP A 59 -1.30 -9.00 26.95
C ASP A 59 -1.91 -10.09 26.07
N TYR A 60 -1.19 -10.46 25.02
CA TYR A 60 -1.56 -11.45 24.05
C TYR A 60 -0.53 -12.57 23.97
N ILE A 61 -0.98 -13.78 23.70
CA ILE A 61 -0.13 -14.91 23.33
C ILE A 61 -0.56 -15.36 21.94
N LEU A 62 0.35 -15.28 20.97
CA LEU A 62 0.11 -15.66 19.59
C LEU A 62 1.25 -16.57 19.13
N GLN A 63 0.92 -17.81 18.74
CA GLN A 63 1.92 -18.82 18.33
C GLN A 63 3.07 -19.00 19.35
N GLY A 64 2.75 -18.94 20.65
CA GLY A 64 3.73 -19.07 21.75
C GLY A 64 4.51 -17.80 22.09
N GLU A 65 4.39 -16.73 21.30
CA GLU A 65 5.02 -15.44 21.56
C GLU A 65 4.12 -14.55 22.42
N ARG A 66 4.69 -13.95 23.47
CA ARG A 66 4.00 -12.96 24.31
C ARG A 66 4.15 -11.57 23.72
N ILE A 67 3.02 -10.92 23.47
CA ILE A 67 2.94 -9.57 22.89
C ILE A 67 2.18 -8.68 23.87
N ARG A 68 2.76 -7.53 24.22
CA ARG A 68 2.10 -6.51 25.03
C ARG A 68 1.73 -5.31 24.17
N LEU A 69 0.44 -5.03 24.06
CA LEU A 69 -0.08 -3.86 23.37
C LEU A 69 -0.23 -2.67 24.31
N THR A 70 0.26 -1.52 23.85
CA THR A 70 0.12 -0.22 24.52
C THR A 70 -0.45 0.80 23.52
N PRO A 71 -0.94 1.97 23.98
CA PRO A 71 -1.57 2.96 23.10
C PRO A 71 -0.74 3.28 21.85
N GLY A 72 -1.41 3.26 20.69
CA GLY A 72 -0.81 3.49 19.38
C GLY A 72 -0.08 2.29 18.76
N MET A 73 -0.12 1.12 19.42
CA MET A 73 0.30 -0.13 18.81
C MET A 73 -0.86 -0.83 18.10
N ALA A 74 -0.54 -1.45 16.97
CA ALA A 74 -1.43 -2.29 16.19
C ALA A 74 -0.83 -3.70 16.03
N MET A 75 -1.68 -4.72 16.10
CA MET A 75 -1.31 -6.11 15.92
C MET A 75 -2.25 -6.78 14.92
N LEU A 76 -1.66 -7.50 13.97
CA LEU A 76 -2.39 -8.40 13.08
C LEU A 76 -2.39 -9.80 13.66
N ILE A 77 -3.59 -10.36 13.81
CA ILE A 77 -3.81 -11.78 14.09
C ILE A 77 -4.25 -12.42 12.76
N PRO A 78 -3.40 -13.23 12.11
CA PRO A 78 -3.78 -13.88 10.87
C PRO A 78 -4.97 -14.85 11.07
N GLY A 79 -5.79 -14.99 10.04
CA GLY A 79 -6.86 -15.98 10.01
C GLY A 79 -6.35 -17.38 10.33
N ASN A 80 -7.18 -18.17 11.00
CA ASN A 80 -6.90 -19.52 11.48
C ASN A 80 -5.73 -19.60 12.48
N THR A 81 -5.32 -18.47 13.07
CA THR A 81 -4.32 -18.46 14.14
C THR A 81 -4.99 -18.41 15.51
N ARG A 82 -4.60 -19.33 16.39
CA ARG A 82 -5.04 -19.33 17.79
C ARG A 82 -4.33 -18.21 18.56
N PHE A 83 -5.08 -17.47 19.35
CA PHE A 83 -4.54 -16.46 20.23
C PHE A 83 -5.24 -16.44 21.58
N GLN A 84 -4.49 -15.99 22.58
CA GLN A 84 -5.00 -15.69 23.91
C GLN A 84 -4.81 -14.21 24.18
N GLY A 85 -5.73 -13.60 24.94
CA GLY A 85 -5.68 -12.19 25.31
C GLY A 85 -6.16 -11.99 26.74
N SER A 86 -5.55 -11.03 27.44
CA SER A 86 -5.95 -10.64 28.80
C SER A 86 -5.59 -9.17 29.07
N ASN A 87 -6.24 -8.55 30.05
CA ASN A 87 -5.84 -7.25 30.56
C ASN A 87 -5.00 -7.45 31.83
N PRO A 88 -3.68 -7.18 31.82
CA PRO A 88 -2.82 -7.40 32.97
C PRO A 88 -3.00 -6.36 34.09
N ASP A 89 -3.67 -5.24 33.84
CA ASP A 89 -3.78 -4.11 34.78
C ASP A 89 -5.12 -4.14 35.57
N PRO A 90 -5.10 -4.34 36.90
CA PRO A 90 -6.30 -4.32 37.74
C PRO A 90 -6.93 -2.93 37.89
N ALA A 91 -6.17 -1.86 37.67
CA ALA A 91 -6.60 -0.48 37.91
C ALA A 91 -7.06 0.24 36.63
N ARG A 92 -6.74 -0.28 35.44
CA ARG A 92 -7.05 0.38 34.17
C ARG A 92 -7.86 -0.51 33.24
N ILE A 93 -8.83 0.11 32.57
CA ILE A 93 -9.56 -0.56 31.50
C ILE A 93 -8.71 -0.52 30.24
N TYR A 94 -8.55 -1.68 29.60
CA TYR A 94 -7.96 -1.78 28.28
C TYR A 94 -9.03 -1.44 27.23
N THR A 95 -8.82 -0.35 26.49
CA THR A 95 -9.71 0.06 25.40
C THR A 95 -8.98 0.02 24.07
N GLY A 96 -9.74 -0.29 23.03
CA GLY A 96 -9.20 -0.45 21.69
C GLY A 96 -10.26 -0.77 20.67
N LEU A 97 -9.77 -1.19 19.51
CA LEU A 97 -10.55 -1.63 18.37
C LEU A 97 -10.04 -3.00 17.95
N ALA A 98 -10.95 -3.92 17.65
CA ALA A 98 -10.65 -5.13 16.88
C ALA A 98 -11.62 -5.24 15.70
N GLN A 99 -11.08 -5.43 14.50
CA GLN A 99 -11.87 -5.53 13.28
C GLN A 99 -11.48 -6.80 12.53
N HIS A 100 -12.46 -7.69 12.36
CA HIS A 100 -12.30 -8.89 11.54
C HIS A 100 -12.47 -8.55 10.06
N PHE A 101 -11.59 -9.06 9.20
CA PHE A 101 -11.61 -8.75 7.77
C PHE A 101 -10.98 -9.84 6.90
N ARG A 102 -11.31 -9.81 5.61
CA ARG A 102 -10.53 -10.43 4.54
C ARG A 102 -9.99 -9.34 3.63
N LEU A 103 -8.79 -9.54 3.12
CA LEU A 103 -8.20 -8.68 2.11
C LEU A 103 -7.80 -9.57 0.94
N GLU A 104 -8.61 -9.55 -0.10
CA GLU A 104 -8.49 -10.47 -1.23
C GLU A 104 -8.02 -9.75 -2.49
N LEU A 105 -7.18 -10.42 -3.27
CA LEU A 105 -6.92 -10.05 -4.66
C LEU A 105 -7.87 -10.81 -5.57
N PHE A 106 -8.52 -10.09 -6.49
CA PHE A 106 -9.45 -10.63 -7.49
C PHE A 106 -10.53 -11.54 -6.87
N GLY A 107 -11.04 -11.18 -5.68
CA GLY A 107 -12.09 -11.90 -4.96
C GLY A 107 -11.74 -13.28 -4.39
N HIS A 108 -10.52 -13.80 -4.57
CA HIS A 108 -10.22 -15.21 -4.26
C HIS A 108 -8.87 -15.48 -3.59
N HIS A 109 -7.97 -14.49 -3.45
CA HIS A 109 -6.64 -14.72 -2.87
C HIS A 109 -6.34 -13.84 -1.69
N ASP A 110 -6.04 -14.44 -0.54
CA ASP A 110 -5.56 -13.71 0.63
C ASP A 110 -4.25 -12.95 0.32
N LEU A 111 -4.36 -11.64 0.26
CA LEU A 111 -3.23 -10.75 -0.03
C LEU A 111 -2.22 -10.75 1.12
N LEU A 112 -2.69 -10.80 2.37
CA LEU A 112 -1.80 -10.76 3.53
C LEU A 112 -0.96 -12.04 3.63
N GLY A 113 -1.51 -13.18 3.23
CA GLY A 113 -0.77 -14.44 3.11
C GLY A 113 0.39 -14.42 2.10
N ARG A 114 0.46 -13.39 1.23
CA ARG A 114 1.55 -13.20 0.26
C ARG A 114 2.64 -12.26 0.71
N MET A 115 2.57 -11.81 1.96
CA MET A 115 3.50 -10.85 2.52
C MET A 115 4.03 -11.37 3.86
N ARG A 116 5.29 -11.06 4.13
CA ARG A 116 5.90 -11.25 5.44
C ARG A 116 5.83 -9.91 6.16
N PHE A 117 5.25 -9.92 7.35
CA PHE A 117 5.06 -8.75 8.19
C PHE A 117 5.64 -8.92 9.58
N ARG A 118 5.96 -7.80 10.24
CA ARG A 118 6.03 -7.71 11.70
C ARG A 118 4.61 -7.86 12.24
N ARG A 119 4.40 -8.74 13.23
CA ARG A 119 3.06 -9.02 13.77
C ARG A 119 2.47 -7.84 14.53
N VAL A 120 3.33 -7.09 15.20
CA VAL A 120 3.00 -5.93 16.00
C VAL A 120 3.90 -4.77 15.60
N VAL A 121 3.31 -3.60 15.47
CA VAL A 121 4.00 -2.34 15.17
C VAL A 121 3.44 -1.21 16.00
N ARG A 122 4.25 -0.18 16.23
CA ARG A 122 3.76 1.13 16.64
C ARG A 122 3.43 1.90 15.37
N LEU A 123 2.19 2.38 15.26
CA LEU A 123 1.73 3.10 14.07
C LEU A 123 2.52 4.41 13.94
N SER A 124 3.22 4.60 12.83
CA SER A 124 4.14 5.72 12.64
C SER A 124 3.38 7.06 12.59
N ARG A 125 2.17 7.07 12.01
CA ARG A 125 1.28 8.26 11.99
C ARG A 125 0.21 8.24 13.08
N TRP A 126 0.51 7.72 14.27
CA TRP A 126 -0.46 7.63 15.38
C TRP A 126 -1.21 8.92 15.72
N PRO A 127 -0.58 10.11 15.82
CA PRO A 127 -1.31 11.34 16.15
C PRO A 127 -2.42 11.70 15.14
N MET A 128 -2.26 11.32 13.88
CA MET A 128 -3.26 11.50 12.83
C MET A 128 -4.34 10.40 12.90
N LEU A 129 -3.93 9.16 13.19
CA LEU A 129 -4.84 8.00 13.18
C LEU A 129 -5.66 7.87 14.45
N GLU A 130 -5.19 8.32 15.60
CA GLU A 130 -5.89 8.17 16.87
C GLU A 130 -7.33 8.73 16.81
N PRO A 131 -7.58 9.97 16.33
CA PRO A 131 -8.94 10.49 16.18
C PRO A 131 -9.80 9.63 15.25
N LEU A 132 -9.22 9.12 14.14
CA LEU A 132 -9.92 8.25 13.20
C LEU A 132 -10.30 6.91 13.85
N VAL A 133 -9.38 6.28 14.58
CA VAL A 133 -9.64 5.03 15.31
C VAL A 133 -10.74 5.22 16.35
N ARG A 134 -10.70 6.33 17.10
CA ARG A 134 -11.74 6.69 18.08
C ARG A 134 -13.09 6.91 17.39
N HIS A 135 -13.12 7.65 16.29
CA HIS A 135 -14.33 7.88 15.50
C HIS A 135 -14.89 6.57 14.93
N TYR A 136 -14.06 5.74 14.32
CA TYR A 136 -14.43 4.46 13.76
C TYR A 136 -15.04 3.53 14.82
N ARG A 137 -14.42 3.47 16.01
CA ARG A 137 -14.94 2.73 17.16
C ARG A 137 -16.28 3.28 17.63
N ALA A 138 -16.45 4.60 17.72
CA ALA A 138 -17.68 5.23 18.20
C ALA A 138 -18.85 5.05 17.21
N SER A 139 -18.56 5.13 15.91
CA SER A 139 -19.53 5.04 14.82
C SER A 139 -19.87 3.60 14.41
N ALA A 140 -19.29 2.59 15.06
CA ALA A 140 -19.51 1.18 14.73
C ALA A 140 -20.99 0.77 14.97
N PRO A 141 -21.76 0.44 13.92
CA PRO A 141 -23.17 0.07 14.06
C PRO A 141 -23.30 -1.33 14.66
N ALA A 142 -24.48 -1.67 15.18
CA ALA A 142 -24.71 -2.99 15.77
C ALA A 142 -24.73 -4.13 14.73
N GLY A 143 -25.10 -3.84 13.49
CA GLY A 143 -25.32 -4.83 12.43
C GLY A 143 -24.19 -4.91 11.41
N SER A 144 -24.32 -4.16 10.32
CA SER A 144 -23.47 -4.22 9.12
C SER A 144 -22.57 -2.99 8.97
N THR A 145 -21.38 -3.18 8.44
CA THR A 145 -20.42 -2.09 8.18
C THR A 145 -20.89 -1.20 7.05
N THR A 146 -20.71 0.11 7.21
CA THR A 146 -21.05 1.11 6.20
C THR A 146 -19.89 1.36 5.23
N LEU A 147 -20.17 2.01 4.11
CA LEU A 147 -19.14 2.45 3.16
C LEU A 147 -18.08 3.35 3.83
N ALA A 148 -18.52 4.28 4.68
CA ALA A 148 -17.62 5.16 5.42
C ALA A 148 -16.67 4.36 6.34
N MET A 149 -17.20 3.34 7.03
CA MET A 149 -16.38 2.43 7.83
C MET A 149 -15.42 1.61 6.98
N HIS A 150 -15.88 1.07 5.85
CA HIS A 150 -15.02 0.33 4.93
C HIS A 150 -13.78 1.15 4.55
N HIS A 151 -13.96 2.40 4.11
CA HIS A 151 -12.85 3.26 3.73
C HIS A 151 -12.00 3.73 4.92
N ALA A 152 -12.61 4.06 6.06
CA ALA A 152 -11.87 4.41 7.27
C ALA A 152 -10.98 3.24 7.74
N PHE A 153 -11.49 2.01 7.67
CA PHE A 153 -10.69 0.83 7.96
C PHE A 153 -9.59 0.61 6.93
N MET A 154 -9.87 0.82 5.64
CA MET A 154 -8.85 0.71 4.60
C MET A 154 -7.66 1.65 4.88
N VAL A 155 -7.90 2.89 5.31
CA VAL A 155 -6.83 3.83 5.71
C VAL A 155 -6.00 3.29 6.89
N MET A 156 -6.65 2.76 7.92
CA MET A 156 -5.95 2.18 9.07
C MET A 156 -5.16 0.91 8.69
N LEU A 157 -5.72 0.08 7.82
CA LEU A 157 -5.09 -1.15 7.34
C LEU A 157 -3.88 -0.85 6.44
N THR A 158 -3.97 0.15 5.55
CA THR A 158 -2.85 0.59 4.73
C THR A 158 -1.69 1.08 5.58
N GLU A 159 -1.96 1.85 6.65
CA GLU A 159 -0.92 2.26 7.59
C GLU A 159 -0.22 1.06 8.21
N PHE A 160 -1.01 0.13 8.76
CA PHE A 160 -0.46 -1.06 9.40
C PHE A 160 0.41 -1.84 8.42
N ILE A 161 -0.05 -2.03 7.18
CA ILE A 161 0.69 -2.76 6.14
C ILE A 161 2.01 -2.06 5.85
N ASP A 162 2.02 -0.75 5.65
CA ASP A 162 3.24 0.01 5.35
C ASP A 162 4.25 -0.05 6.51
N ASP A 163 3.80 0.08 7.76
CA ASP A 163 4.65 0.00 8.96
C ASP A 163 5.16 -1.43 9.26
N ALA A 164 4.35 -2.44 8.92
CA ALA A 164 4.63 -3.84 9.25
C ALA A 164 5.35 -4.61 8.16
N PHE A 165 5.34 -4.15 6.92
CA PHE A 165 5.85 -4.89 5.78
C PHE A 165 7.35 -5.17 5.87
N ILE A 166 7.73 -6.41 5.58
CA ILE A 166 9.14 -6.84 5.52
C ILE A 166 9.49 -7.25 4.09
N ALA A 167 8.70 -8.12 3.46
CA ALA A 167 8.96 -8.63 2.11
C ALA A 167 7.73 -9.35 1.53
N TRP A 168 7.67 -9.51 0.21
CA TRP A 168 6.72 -10.40 -0.45
C TRP A 168 7.18 -11.87 -0.36
N THR A 169 6.24 -12.81 -0.25
CA THR A 169 6.55 -14.26 -0.30
C THR A 169 6.65 -14.74 -1.75
N THR A 170 7.61 -15.62 -2.06
CA THR A 170 7.79 -16.18 -3.40
C THR A 170 6.70 -17.21 -3.74
N PRO A 171 6.12 -17.22 -4.96
CA PRO A 171 5.14 -18.22 -5.36
C PRO A 171 5.78 -19.61 -5.50
N GLY A 172 5.21 -20.63 -4.83
CA GLY A 172 5.63 -22.02 -4.96
C GLY A 172 4.68 -23.10 -4.45
N ASP A 173 3.55 -22.77 -3.78
CA ASP A 173 2.87 -23.75 -2.92
C ASP A 173 1.32 -23.74 -2.96
N THR A 174 0.67 -23.15 -3.96
CA THR A 174 -0.80 -22.89 -3.85
C THR A 174 -1.73 -23.49 -4.89
N GLY A 175 -1.27 -24.34 -5.82
CA GLY A 175 -2.17 -25.16 -6.67
C GLY A 175 -3.35 -24.39 -7.30
N LEU A 176 -3.14 -23.15 -7.74
CA LEU A 176 -4.17 -22.28 -8.31
C LEU A 176 -4.38 -22.60 -9.79
N ASP A 177 -5.58 -22.30 -10.32
CA ASP A 177 -5.84 -22.23 -11.76
C ASP A 177 -4.83 -21.27 -12.43
N ASP A 178 -4.25 -21.68 -13.56
CA ASP A 178 -3.11 -21.01 -14.22
C ASP A 178 -3.42 -19.55 -14.58
N SER A 179 -4.66 -19.26 -14.96
CA SER A 179 -5.12 -17.92 -15.33
C SER A 179 -5.10 -16.95 -14.14
N VAL A 180 -5.46 -17.47 -12.96
CA VAL A 180 -5.58 -16.76 -11.70
C VAL A 180 -4.20 -16.57 -11.06
N GLY A 181 -3.37 -17.62 -11.09
CA GLY A 181 -1.97 -17.56 -10.66
C GLY A 181 -1.17 -16.51 -11.45
N LEU A 182 -1.42 -16.41 -12.76
CA LEU A 182 -0.75 -15.44 -13.62
C LEU A 182 -1.17 -14.01 -13.29
N SER A 183 -2.47 -13.75 -13.17
CA SER A 183 -2.98 -12.42 -12.81
C SER A 183 -2.42 -11.96 -11.45
N MET A 184 -2.38 -12.87 -10.48
CA MET A 184 -1.77 -12.62 -9.17
C MET A 184 -0.26 -12.32 -9.28
N ALA A 185 0.49 -13.12 -10.05
CA ALA A 185 1.92 -12.90 -10.23
C ALA A 185 2.21 -11.54 -10.91
N ILE A 186 1.36 -11.10 -11.85
CA ILE A 186 1.42 -9.77 -12.44
C ILE A 186 1.18 -8.67 -11.40
N THR A 187 0.13 -8.82 -10.57
CA THR A 187 -0.19 -7.82 -9.53
C THR A 187 0.93 -7.72 -8.49
N VAL A 188 1.48 -8.85 -8.03
CA VAL A 188 2.61 -8.87 -7.10
C VAL A 188 3.85 -8.23 -7.73
N ALA A 189 4.18 -8.55 -8.97
CA ALA A 189 5.30 -7.93 -9.68
C ALA A 189 5.11 -6.40 -9.83
N ALA A 190 3.89 -5.95 -10.12
CA ALA A 190 3.58 -4.52 -10.21
C ALA A 190 3.69 -3.81 -8.86
N ALA A 191 3.19 -4.41 -7.78
CA ALA A 191 3.33 -3.89 -6.43
C ALA A 191 4.80 -3.80 -6.00
N GLN A 192 5.59 -4.83 -6.28
CA GLN A 192 7.04 -4.84 -6.03
C GLN A 192 7.75 -3.72 -6.80
N ILE A 193 7.47 -3.57 -8.09
CA ILE A 193 8.05 -2.51 -8.91
C ILE A 193 7.64 -1.12 -8.39
N ALA A 194 6.39 -0.94 -7.96
CA ALA A 194 5.94 0.35 -7.43
C ALA A 194 6.59 0.71 -6.09
N ALA A 195 6.78 -0.28 -5.21
CA ALA A 195 7.37 -0.07 -3.89
C ALA A 195 8.86 0.26 -3.94
N ASP A 196 9.63 -0.30 -4.88
CA ASP A 196 11.09 -0.11 -4.96
C ASP A 196 11.56 0.19 -6.39
N CYS A 197 10.90 1.14 -7.05
CA CYS A 197 11.14 1.43 -8.46
C CYS A 197 12.57 1.95 -8.77
N LEU A 198 13.32 2.41 -7.77
CA LEU A 198 14.70 2.89 -7.91
C LEU A 198 15.73 1.75 -7.95
N GLN A 199 15.36 0.54 -7.52
CA GLN A 199 16.29 -0.57 -7.45
C GLN A 199 16.69 -1.09 -8.84
N PRO A 200 17.99 -1.06 -9.21
CA PRO A 200 18.45 -1.54 -10.50
C PRO A 200 18.09 -3.01 -10.73
N GLY A 201 17.66 -3.35 -11.95
CA GLY A 201 17.35 -4.73 -12.34
C GLY A 201 16.14 -5.35 -11.63
N LEU A 202 15.29 -4.55 -10.97
CA LEU A 202 14.10 -5.07 -10.28
C LEU A 202 13.12 -5.69 -11.28
N SER A 203 12.85 -5.03 -12.40
CA SER A 203 11.92 -5.55 -13.42
C SER A 203 12.31 -6.94 -13.94
N GLU A 204 13.61 -7.20 -14.11
CA GLU A 204 14.14 -8.48 -14.53
C GLU A 204 14.02 -9.53 -13.43
N ARG A 205 14.30 -9.15 -12.18
CA ARG A 205 14.18 -10.03 -11.02
C ARG A 205 12.74 -10.45 -10.75
N VAL A 206 11.77 -9.54 -10.83
CA VAL A 206 10.36 -9.89 -10.61
C VAL A 206 9.82 -10.80 -11.72
N VAL A 207 10.29 -10.63 -12.96
CA VAL A 207 9.96 -11.54 -14.06
C VAL A 207 10.61 -12.92 -13.85
N ALA A 208 11.87 -12.96 -13.42
CA ALA A 208 12.59 -14.22 -13.17
C ALA A 208 12.06 -15.00 -11.95
N ALA A 209 11.50 -14.29 -10.97
CA ALA A 209 10.89 -14.90 -9.78
C ALA A 209 9.47 -15.43 -10.02
N ALA A 210 8.83 -15.06 -11.15
CA ALA A 210 7.51 -15.56 -11.50
C ALA A 210 7.61 -17.01 -12.01
N PRO A 211 6.68 -17.91 -11.63
CA PRO A 211 6.70 -19.32 -12.05
C PRO A 211 6.20 -19.51 -13.50
N TYR A 212 6.51 -18.57 -14.39
CA TYR A 212 6.02 -18.52 -15.76
C TYR A 212 7.19 -18.29 -16.72
N ASN A 213 7.02 -18.71 -17.98
CA ASN A 213 7.98 -18.36 -19.02
C ASN A 213 8.14 -16.80 -19.08
N PRO A 214 9.37 -16.26 -19.08
CA PRO A 214 9.61 -14.83 -19.00
C PRO A 214 8.93 -14.00 -20.10
N ASP A 215 8.90 -14.51 -21.34
CA ASP A 215 8.31 -13.79 -22.47
C ASP A 215 6.79 -13.84 -22.44
N TYR A 216 6.24 -14.97 -22.01
CA TYR A 216 4.81 -15.10 -21.69
C TYR A 216 4.40 -14.10 -20.61
N PHE A 217 5.12 -14.10 -19.48
CA PHE A 217 4.82 -13.21 -18.36
C PHE A 217 4.89 -11.73 -18.74
N ARG A 218 5.93 -11.30 -19.49
CA ARG A 218 6.07 -9.91 -19.97
C ARG A 218 4.91 -9.50 -20.88
N ARG A 219 4.44 -10.40 -21.75
CA ARG A 219 3.30 -10.16 -22.64
C ARG A 219 2.02 -9.96 -21.85
N GLU A 220 1.77 -10.83 -20.89
CA GLU A 220 0.57 -10.79 -20.06
C GLU A 220 0.57 -9.61 -19.09
N PHE A 221 1.72 -9.28 -18.49
CA PHE A 221 1.91 -8.06 -17.71
C PHE A 221 1.56 -6.82 -18.54
N ARG A 222 2.05 -6.74 -19.79
CA ARG A 222 1.71 -5.65 -20.72
C ARG A 222 0.24 -5.62 -21.08
N ARG A 223 -0.40 -6.78 -21.25
CA ARG A 223 -1.85 -6.86 -21.51
C ARG A 223 -2.66 -6.32 -20.34
N SER A 224 -2.26 -6.65 -19.11
CA SER A 224 -2.98 -6.25 -17.89
C SER A 224 -2.74 -4.80 -17.47
N LEU A 225 -1.51 -4.28 -17.63
CA LEU A 225 -1.08 -2.97 -17.11
C LEU A 225 -0.71 -1.96 -18.21
N GLY A 226 -0.90 -2.33 -19.48
CA GLY A 226 -0.64 -1.47 -20.65
C GLY A 226 0.84 -1.26 -21.00
N SER A 227 1.78 -1.68 -20.14
CA SER A 227 3.22 -1.47 -20.32
C SER A 227 4.02 -2.70 -19.88
N THR A 228 5.23 -2.90 -20.40
CA THR A 228 6.11 -4.01 -19.97
C THR A 228 6.66 -3.72 -18.55
N PRO A 229 7.10 -4.75 -17.78
CA PRO A 229 7.65 -4.55 -16.44
C PRO A 229 8.74 -3.45 -16.38
N ALA A 230 9.68 -3.45 -17.33
CA ALA A 230 10.74 -2.44 -17.40
C ALA A 230 10.19 -1.01 -17.65
N LYS A 231 9.20 -0.87 -18.54
CA LYS A 231 8.55 0.43 -18.80
C LYS A 231 7.70 0.88 -17.62
N TYR A 232 7.06 -0.05 -16.93
CA TYR A 232 6.31 0.23 -15.72
C TYR A 232 7.22 0.71 -14.59
N GLN A 233 8.39 0.07 -14.40
CA GLN A 233 9.41 0.55 -13.46
C GLN A 233 9.90 1.95 -13.83
N GLU A 234 10.21 2.20 -15.10
CA GLU A 234 10.63 3.51 -15.58
C GLU A 234 9.55 4.59 -15.34
N PHE A 235 8.27 4.26 -15.59
CA PHE A 235 7.15 5.14 -15.28
C PHE A 235 7.05 5.45 -13.78
N LYS A 236 7.13 4.43 -12.92
CA LYS A 236 7.13 4.61 -11.46
C LYS A 236 8.29 5.49 -10.97
N ARG A 237 9.48 5.36 -11.56
CA ARG A 237 10.60 6.28 -11.30
C ARG A 237 10.28 7.73 -11.68
N MET A 238 9.53 7.96 -12.76
CA MET A 238 9.10 9.31 -13.14
C MET A 238 8.05 9.87 -12.19
N GLU A 239 7.10 9.05 -11.72
CA GLU A 239 6.14 9.44 -10.68
C GLU A 239 6.85 9.86 -9.38
N THR A 240 7.86 9.10 -8.93
CA THR A 240 8.72 9.52 -7.80
C THR A 240 9.42 10.84 -8.10
N GLY A 241 9.86 11.06 -9.34
CA GLY A 241 10.40 12.34 -9.78
C GLY A 241 9.42 13.51 -9.69
N MET A 242 8.15 13.29 -10.00
CA MET A 242 7.10 14.31 -9.84
C MET A 242 6.96 14.72 -8.37
N GLN A 243 6.97 13.74 -7.46
CA GLN A 243 6.92 13.98 -6.01
C GLN A 243 8.10 14.83 -5.53
N PHE A 244 9.34 14.50 -5.95
CA PHE A 244 10.51 15.32 -5.61
C PHE A 244 10.42 16.75 -6.14
N LEU A 245 10.00 16.93 -7.40
CA LEU A 245 9.80 18.26 -7.99
C LEU A 245 8.72 19.06 -7.25
N GLU A 246 7.64 18.41 -6.83
CA GLU A 246 6.57 19.02 -6.04
C GLU A 246 7.04 19.47 -4.66
N THR A 247 7.94 18.72 -4.04
CA THR A 247 8.56 19.11 -2.76
C THR A 247 9.61 20.22 -2.90
N GLY A 248 9.86 20.72 -4.13
CA GLY A 248 10.76 21.84 -4.39
C GLY A 248 12.20 21.45 -4.75
N CYS A 249 12.51 20.16 -4.94
CA CYS A 249 13.82 19.74 -5.42
C CYS A 249 14.11 20.34 -6.81
N SER A 250 15.36 20.72 -7.06
CA SER A 250 15.78 21.16 -8.40
C SER A 250 15.75 19.99 -9.38
N VAL A 251 15.66 20.28 -10.68
CA VAL A 251 15.67 19.23 -11.73
C VAL A 251 16.94 18.38 -11.66
N ALA A 252 18.09 18.99 -11.37
CA ALA A 252 19.36 18.29 -11.25
C ALA A 252 19.39 17.39 -10.00
N GLU A 253 18.90 17.88 -8.87
CA GLU A 253 18.82 17.12 -7.62
C GLU A 253 17.86 15.93 -7.76
N THR A 254 16.69 16.15 -8.35
CA THR A 254 15.73 15.08 -8.65
C THR A 254 16.36 14.02 -9.55
N ALA A 255 17.08 14.42 -10.60
CA ALA A 255 17.76 13.47 -11.48
C ALA A 255 18.77 12.60 -10.71
N HIS A 256 19.58 13.23 -9.86
CA HIS A 256 20.58 12.54 -9.05
C HIS A 256 19.95 11.53 -8.08
N ARG A 257 18.91 11.93 -7.34
CA ARG A 257 18.17 11.06 -6.41
C ARG A 257 17.51 9.86 -7.07
N LEU A 258 17.07 10.02 -8.31
CA LEU A 258 16.49 8.95 -9.10
C LEU A 258 17.55 8.04 -9.75
N GLY A 259 18.85 8.29 -9.52
CA GLY A 259 19.96 7.52 -10.06
C GLY A 259 20.31 7.85 -11.51
N PHE A 260 19.96 9.04 -12.01
CA PHE A 260 20.41 9.51 -13.33
C PHE A 260 21.72 10.31 -13.20
N ALA A 261 22.73 9.92 -13.97
CA ALA A 261 23.99 10.66 -14.05
C ALA A 261 23.85 12.01 -14.80
N ASP A 262 22.85 12.12 -15.67
CA ASP A 262 22.64 13.29 -16.52
C ASP A 262 21.20 13.83 -16.36
N ALA A 263 21.09 15.06 -15.87
CA ALA A 263 19.83 15.78 -15.70
C ALA A 263 19.12 16.05 -17.04
N TYR A 264 19.87 16.18 -18.14
CA TYR A 264 19.31 16.34 -19.48
C TYR A 264 18.66 15.04 -19.95
N TYR A 265 19.33 13.90 -19.76
CA TYR A 265 18.75 12.59 -20.01
C TYR A 265 17.47 12.36 -19.18
N PHE A 266 17.50 12.63 -17.88
CA PHE A 266 16.31 12.61 -17.02
C PHE A 266 15.20 13.48 -17.60
N SER A 267 15.49 14.73 -17.96
CA SER A 267 14.48 15.67 -18.46
C SER A 267 13.82 15.21 -19.75
N ARG A 268 14.58 14.61 -20.68
CA ARG A 268 14.03 14.02 -21.91
C ARG A 268 13.13 12.83 -21.60
N LEU A 269 13.54 11.99 -20.65
CA LEU A 269 12.79 10.80 -20.28
C LEU A 269 11.50 11.16 -19.52
N PHE A 270 11.59 12.09 -18.59
CA PHE A 270 10.46 12.67 -17.87
C PHE A 270 9.45 13.26 -18.85
N LYS A 271 9.88 14.09 -19.80
CA LYS A 271 8.97 14.65 -20.82
C LYS A 271 8.32 13.57 -21.69
N ARG A 272 9.02 12.47 -21.97
CA ARG A 272 8.46 11.35 -22.75
C ARG A 272 7.32 10.65 -22.00
N HIS A 273 7.48 10.44 -20.70
CA HIS A 273 6.48 9.73 -19.87
C HIS A 273 5.37 10.64 -19.37
N ILE A 274 5.71 11.85 -18.92
CA ILE A 274 4.81 12.82 -18.27
C ILE A 274 4.26 13.86 -19.27
N GLY A 275 4.77 13.89 -20.50
CA GLY A 275 4.30 14.80 -21.57
C GLY A 275 4.81 16.24 -21.46
N ILE A 276 5.23 16.70 -20.28
CA ILE A 276 5.85 18.02 -20.04
C ILE A 276 7.24 17.90 -19.42
N SER A 277 8.07 18.93 -19.56
CA SER A 277 9.42 18.92 -18.96
C SER A 277 9.34 18.99 -17.42
N PRO A 278 10.38 18.54 -16.70
CA PRO A 278 10.46 18.71 -15.24
C PRO A 278 10.20 20.14 -14.78
N ARG A 279 10.76 21.13 -15.48
CA ARG A 279 10.54 22.55 -15.20
C ARG A 279 9.09 22.96 -15.46
N GLY A 280 8.50 22.50 -16.57
CA GLY A 280 7.09 22.74 -16.86
C GLY A 280 6.17 22.12 -15.80
N TRP A 281 6.53 20.97 -15.23
CA TRP A 281 5.84 20.38 -14.09
C TRP A 281 5.94 21.27 -12.85
N GLN A 282 7.13 21.77 -12.51
CA GLN A 282 7.31 22.71 -11.39
C GLN A 282 6.49 24.00 -11.57
N ASP A 283 6.46 24.54 -12.79
CA ASP A 283 5.66 25.73 -13.11
C ASP A 283 4.15 25.44 -12.94
N GLN A 284 3.67 24.27 -13.39
CA GLN A 284 2.29 23.84 -13.16
C GLN A 284 1.95 23.65 -11.68
N VAL A 285 2.85 23.04 -10.91
CA VAL A 285 2.67 22.86 -9.47
C VAL A 285 2.58 24.22 -8.77
N ARG A 286 3.43 25.17 -9.16
CA ARG A 286 3.39 26.55 -8.65
C ARG A 286 2.05 27.23 -8.99
N LEU A 287 1.63 27.18 -10.25
CA LEU A 287 0.35 27.77 -10.68
C LEU A 287 -0.85 27.16 -9.96
N ARG A 288 -0.87 25.82 -9.77
CA ARG A 288 -1.91 25.12 -9.01
C ARG A 288 -1.92 25.54 -7.54
N ARG A 289 -0.77 25.73 -6.92
CA ARG A 289 -0.65 26.22 -5.53
C ARG A 289 -1.12 27.66 -5.39
N ASP A 290 -0.84 28.51 -6.38
CA ASP A 290 -1.22 29.92 -6.41
C ASP A 290 -2.70 30.13 -6.82
N GLY A 291 -3.45 29.05 -7.10
CA GLY A 291 -4.88 29.09 -7.43
C GLY A 291 -5.19 29.65 -8.82
N GLN A 292 -4.18 29.86 -9.68
CA GLN A 292 -4.38 30.40 -11.03
C GLN A 292 -4.70 29.26 -12.00
N TRP A 293 -5.99 29.01 -12.22
CA TRP A 293 -6.44 28.13 -13.30
C TRP A 293 -6.49 28.91 -14.63
N PRO A 294 -5.79 28.47 -15.68
CA PRO A 294 -6.01 29.02 -17.02
C PRO A 294 -7.48 28.82 -17.42
N ARG A 295 -8.15 29.89 -17.85
CA ARG A 295 -9.55 29.81 -18.33
C ARG A 295 -9.68 28.72 -19.39
N GLY A 296 -10.61 27.79 -19.21
CA GLY A 296 -10.87 26.68 -20.15
C GLY A 296 -10.16 25.35 -19.84
N GLN A 297 -9.47 25.21 -18.70
CA GLN A 297 -8.93 23.92 -18.20
C GLN A 297 -9.62 23.48 -16.89
N GLU A 298 -10.93 23.70 -16.79
CA GLU A 298 -11.68 23.58 -15.52
C GLU A 298 -11.82 22.13 -15.02
N ASP A 299 -11.71 21.12 -15.89
CA ASP A 299 -11.90 19.69 -15.53
C ASP A 299 -10.62 18.85 -15.46
N GLY A 300 -9.42 19.46 -15.49
CA GLY A 300 -8.16 18.80 -15.13
C GLY A 300 -7.73 17.58 -15.98
N GLN A 301 -8.44 17.18 -17.02
CA GLN A 301 -8.01 16.08 -17.89
C GLN A 301 -7.00 16.56 -18.93
N VAL A 302 -5.71 16.47 -18.57
CA VAL A 302 -4.74 16.07 -19.58
C VAL A 302 -5.03 14.61 -19.89
N ILE A 303 -5.87 14.33 -20.90
CA ILE A 303 -5.98 13.00 -21.48
C ILE A 303 -4.62 12.72 -22.11
N TYR A 304 -3.76 11.99 -21.39
CA TYR A 304 -2.54 11.42 -21.95
C TYR A 304 -2.94 10.54 -23.14
N PRO A 305 -2.54 10.85 -24.38
CA PRO A 305 -2.71 9.87 -25.44
C PRO A 305 -1.62 8.81 -25.26
N LEU A 306 -2.03 7.61 -24.81
CA LEU A 306 -1.45 6.40 -25.37
C LEU A 306 -1.68 6.50 -26.88
N ARG A 307 -0.69 6.94 -27.65
CA ARG A 307 -0.79 6.92 -29.12
C ARG A 307 -1.23 5.51 -29.53
N PRO A 308 -2.37 5.32 -30.20
CA PRO A 308 -2.57 4.13 -31.00
C PRO A 308 -1.42 4.06 -32.01
N GLY A 309 -0.88 2.86 -32.23
CA GLY A 309 0.12 2.63 -33.25
C GLY A 309 -0.34 3.25 -34.57
N LYS A 310 0.60 3.84 -35.32
CA LYS A 310 0.36 4.33 -36.68
C LYS A 310 -0.43 3.26 -37.43
N ALA A 311 -1.66 3.56 -37.82
CA ALA A 311 -2.37 2.79 -38.82
C ALA A 311 -1.47 2.77 -40.06
N CYS A 312 -1.16 1.56 -40.52
CA CYS A 312 -0.44 1.33 -41.75
C CYS A 312 -1.20 2.02 -42.89
N GLY A 313 -0.52 2.88 -43.63
CA GLY A 313 -1.07 3.44 -44.85
C GLY A 313 -1.28 2.32 -45.86
N THR A 314 -2.46 2.29 -46.47
CA THR A 314 -2.69 1.69 -47.77
C THR A 314 -3.08 2.83 -48.69
N GLY A 315 -2.32 2.97 -49.78
CA GLY A 315 -2.74 3.75 -50.94
C GLY A 315 -3.85 3.05 -51.72
#